data_AF-A0ABD0Y526-F1
#
_entry.id   AF-A0ABD0Y526-F1
#
_cell.length_a   1.000
_cell.length_b   1.000
_cell.length_c   1.000
_cell.angle_alpha   90.00
_cell.angle_beta   90.00
_cell.angle_gamma   90.00
#
_symmetry.space_group_name_H-M   'P 1'
#
loop_
_entity.id
_entity.type
_entity.pdbx_description
1 polymer ?
#
loop_
_entity_poly.entity_id
_entity_poly.type
_entity_poly.pdbx_seq_one_letter_code
_entity_poly.pdbx_strand_id
1 'polypeptide(L)'
;MKIVRPQVKQPANMVKFITSVQMTDYDIKNYLEKIYKVPVANVRSEIVEGELKRSKLGYIIKDDDYRAAYITLKKGETFKFPDICEEKQKKDESDFKKAQEQAKVSYEAFTSRNKKRPGVPGWFSF
;
A
#
# COMPACT_ATOMS: atom_id res chain seq x y z
N MET A 1 -13.73 -4.73 7.98
CA MET A 1 -12.41 -4.98 8.62
C MET A 1 -11.38 -5.19 7.52
N LYS A 2 -10.15 -4.71 7.69
CA LYS A 2 -9.07 -4.88 6.72
C LYS A 2 -7.89 -5.59 7.37
N ILE A 3 -7.30 -6.57 6.68
CA ILE A 3 -6.06 -7.21 7.11
C ILE A 3 -4.87 -6.33 6.73
N VAL A 4 -3.91 -6.16 7.64
CA VAL A 4 -2.78 -5.26 7.42
C VAL A 4 -1.48 -5.96 7.76
N ARG A 5 -0.47 -5.80 6.88
CA ARG A 5 0.88 -6.30 7.15
C ARG A 5 1.44 -5.56 8.37
N PRO A 6 1.89 -6.27 9.42
CA PRO A 6 2.47 -5.62 10.58
C PRO A 6 3.81 -4.97 10.21
N GLN A 7 4.05 -3.76 10.72
CA GLN A 7 5.30 -3.03 10.51
C GLN A 7 6.48 -3.64 11.28
N VAL A 8 6.19 -4.12 12.49
CA VAL A 8 7.15 -4.81 13.37
C VAL A 8 6.97 -6.31 13.22
N LYS A 9 8.07 -7.07 13.31
CA LYS A 9 8.03 -8.54 13.26
C LYS A 9 7.18 -9.08 14.41
N GLN A 10 6.11 -9.79 14.06
CA GLN A 10 5.20 -10.44 15.01
C GLN A 10 5.42 -11.96 15.00
N PRO A 11 4.95 -12.67 16.04
CA PRO A 11 4.87 -14.13 16.02
C PRO A 11 4.05 -14.65 14.83
N ALA A 12 4.39 -15.84 14.33
CA ALA A 12 3.76 -16.41 13.14
C ALA A 12 2.27 -16.75 13.32
N ASN A 13 1.79 -16.88 14.56
CA ASN A 13 0.39 -17.14 14.89
C ASN A 13 -0.41 -15.85 15.16
N MET A 14 0.19 -14.67 14.97
CA MET A 14 -0.45 -13.39 15.23
C MET A 14 -0.77 -12.66 13.92
N VAL A 15 -1.99 -12.16 13.82
CA VAL A 15 -2.48 -11.42 12.64
C VAL A 15 -3.01 -10.06 13.08
N LYS A 16 -2.64 -9.01 12.33
CA LYS A 16 -3.10 -7.64 12.57
C LYS A 16 -4.23 -7.28 11.61
N PHE A 17 -5.31 -6.77 12.18
CA PHE A 17 -6.44 -6.20 11.46
C PHE A 17 -6.66 -4.75 11.87
N ILE A 18 -7.23 -3.98 10.97
CA ILE A 18 -7.82 -2.67 11.27
C ILE A 18 -9.34 -2.79 11.14
N THR A 19 -10.04 -2.35 12.17
CA THR A 19 -11.47 -2.48 12.35
C THR A 19 -12.10 -1.14 12.66
N SER A 20 -13.43 -1.07 12.58
CA SER A 20 -14.16 0.12 13.06
C SER A 20 -13.99 0.24 14.58
N VAL A 21 -13.97 1.48 15.07
CA VAL A 21 -13.86 1.82 16.50
C VAL A 21 -15.05 1.28 17.31
N GLN A 22 -16.20 1.09 16.66
CA GLN A 22 -17.43 0.60 17.31
C GLN A 22 -17.41 -0.91 17.61
N MET A 23 -16.60 -1.72 16.92
CA MET A 23 -16.60 -3.18 17.08
C MET A 23 -15.86 -3.63 18.33
N THR A 24 -16.49 -4.44 19.19
CA THR A 24 -15.85 -5.01 20.39
C THR A 24 -14.96 -6.21 20.07
N ASP A 25 -14.11 -6.63 21.01
CA ASP A 25 -13.27 -7.83 20.86
C ASP A 25 -14.10 -9.11 20.63
N TYR A 26 -15.29 -9.19 21.24
CA TYR A 26 -16.23 -10.28 21.05
C TYR A 26 -16.85 -10.27 19.65
N ASP A 27 -17.18 -9.08 19.12
CA ASP A 27 -17.69 -8.95 17.76
C ASP A 27 -16.64 -9.38 16.74
N ILE A 28 -15.39 -8.95 16.94
CA ILE A 28 -14.25 -9.31 16.09
C ILE A 28 -14.06 -10.83 16.08
N LYS A 29 -14.06 -11.46 17.26
CA LYS A 29 -13.95 -12.91 17.39
C LYS A 29 -15.10 -13.64 16.70
N ASN A 30 -16.35 -13.26 16.99
CA ASN A 30 -17.53 -13.88 16.39
C ASN A 30 -17.56 -13.71 14.88
N TYR A 31 -17.14 -12.55 14.38
CA TYR A 31 -17.09 -12.27 12.94
C TYR A 31 -16.11 -13.20 12.23
N LEU A 32 -14.91 -13.39 12.79
CA LEU A 32 -13.89 -14.29 12.23
C LEU A 32 -14.29 -15.77 12.34
N GLU A 33 -14.87 -16.18 13.47
CA GLU A 33 -15.28 -17.58 13.69
C GLU A 33 -16.52 -17.96 12.87
N LYS A 34 -17.53 -17.09 12.78
CA LYS A 34 -18.81 -17.42 12.13
C LYS A 34 -18.78 -17.24 10.61
N ILE A 35 -18.16 -16.17 10.12
CA ILE A 35 -18.17 -15.86 8.68
C ILE A 35 -16.99 -16.52 7.98
N TYR A 36 -15.78 -16.32 8.51
CA TYR A 36 -14.54 -16.81 7.89
C TYR A 36 -14.09 -18.18 8.41
N LYS A 37 -14.75 -18.73 9.44
CA LYS A 37 -14.42 -20.04 10.03
C LYS A 37 -12.97 -20.13 10.52
N VAL A 38 -12.40 -19.01 10.95
CA VAL A 38 -11.01 -18.95 11.44
C VAL A 38 -11.00 -19.25 12.95
N PRO A 39 -10.17 -20.19 13.43
CA PRO A 39 -10.14 -20.51 14.85
C PRO A 39 -9.27 -19.50 15.62
N VAL A 40 -9.94 -18.62 16.34
CA VAL A 40 -9.32 -17.57 17.13
C VAL A 40 -9.10 -18.04 18.57
N ALA A 41 -7.90 -17.82 19.12
CA ALA A 41 -7.61 -18.10 20.53
C ALA A 41 -7.89 -16.88 21.42
N ASN A 42 -7.37 -15.71 21.03
CA ASN A 42 -7.49 -14.46 21.76
C ASN A 42 -7.51 -13.28 20.78
N VAL A 43 -8.23 -12.23 21.15
CA VAL A 43 -8.29 -10.96 20.45
C VAL A 43 -7.91 -9.88 21.45
N ARG A 44 -6.93 -9.06 21.08
CA ARG A 44 -6.58 -7.84 21.81
C ARG A 44 -6.70 -6.68 20.85
N SER A 45 -7.54 -5.70 21.18
CA SER A 45 -7.64 -4.47 20.38
C SER A 45 -7.24 -3.22 21.15
N GLU A 46 -6.81 -2.22 20.40
CA GLU A 46 -6.51 -0.87 20.87
C GLU A 46 -7.10 0.15 19.90
N ILE A 47 -7.57 1.29 20.42
CA ILE A 47 -7.97 2.41 19.58
C ILE A 47 -6.72 3.22 19.27
N VAL A 48 -6.44 3.41 17.99
CA VAL A 48 -5.31 4.18 17.48
C VAL A 48 -5.85 5.47 16.89
N GLU A 49 -5.26 6.56 17.36
CA GLU A 49 -5.56 7.89 16.87
C GLU A 49 -4.99 8.10 15.45
N GLY A 50 -5.79 8.67 14.56
CA GLY A 50 -5.38 9.00 13.20
C GLY A 50 -4.34 10.13 13.18
N GLU A 51 -3.53 10.18 12.12
CA GLU A 51 -2.47 11.18 12.00
C GLU A 51 -3.06 12.60 11.85
N LEU A 52 -2.47 13.56 12.57
CA LEU A 52 -2.76 14.99 12.42
C LEU A 52 -1.74 15.59 11.45
N LYS A 53 -2.21 15.99 10.27
CA LYS A 53 -1.36 16.53 9.20
C LYS A 53 -1.67 17.99 8.97
N ARG A 54 -0.64 18.81 8.76
CA ARG A 54 -0.82 20.21 8.37
C ARG A 54 -0.92 20.29 6.85
N SER A 55 -1.99 20.89 6.34
CA SER A 55 -2.16 21.18 4.92
C SER A 55 -1.21 22.29 4.47
N LYS A 56 -0.91 22.34 3.16
CA LYS A 56 -0.12 23.41 2.52
C LYS A 56 -0.72 24.80 2.74
N LEU A 57 -2.05 24.88 2.89
CA LEU A 57 -2.79 26.12 3.15
C LEU A 57 -2.88 26.46 4.65
N GLY A 58 -2.23 25.68 5.53
CA GLY A 58 -2.05 26.01 6.94
C GLY A 58 -3.07 25.39 7.91
N TYR A 59 -4.18 24.81 7.43
CA TYR A 59 -5.16 24.10 8.26
C TYR A 59 -4.68 22.70 8.71
N ILE A 60 -5.21 22.20 9.82
CA ILE A 60 -4.92 20.86 10.34
C ILE A 60 -5.98 19.90 9.83
N ILE A 61 -5.54 18.82 9.17
CA ILE A 61 -6.36 17.70 8.71
C ILE A 61 -6.15 16.55 9.69
N LYS A 62 -7.24 15.97 10.17
CA LYS A 62 -7.23 14.78 11.02
C LYS A 62 -7.66 13.58 10.19
N ASP A 63 -6.80 12.56 10.13
CA ASP A 63 -7.19 11.26 9.59
C ASP A 63 -8.10 10.53 10.59
N ASP A 64 -8.96 9.64 10.06
CA ASP A 64 -9.91 8.90 10.90
C ASP A 64 -9.19 7.96 11.89
N ASP A 65 -9.67 7.98 13.13
CA ASP A 65 -9.26 7.02 14.15
C ASP A 65 -9.73 5.61 13.78
N TYR A 66 -8.94 4.62 14.18
CA TYR A 66 -9.26 3.23 13.88
C TYR A 66 -8.91 2.31 15.04
N ARG A 67 -9.57 1.14 15.09
CA ARG A 67 -9.23 0.12 16.07
C ARG A 67 -8.27 -0.88 15.44
N ALA A 68 -7.09 -1.03 16.04
CA ALA A 68 -6.12 -2.04 15.66
C ALA A 68 -6.38 -3.31 16.49
N ALA A 69 -6.65 -4.43 15.82
CA ALA A 69 -6.91 -5.71 16.45
C ALA A 69 -5.76 -6.69 16.18
N TYR A 70 -5.17 -7.20 17.25
CA TYR A 70 -4.17 -8.26 17.23
C TYR A 70 -4.87 -9.57 17.60
N ILE A 71 -4.97 -10.46 16.62
CA ILE A 71 -5.62 -11.77 16.78
C ILE A 71 -4.54 -12.83 16.88
N THR A 72 -4.60 -13.63 17.94
CA THR A 72 -3.79 -14.84 18.07
C THR A 72 -4.61 -16.03 17.62
N LEU A 73 -4.09 -16.78 16.64
CA LEU A 73 -4.68 -18.02 16.16
C LEU A 73 -4.50 -19.14 17.19
N LYS A 74 -5.31 -20.21 17.08
CA LYS A 74 -5.16 -21.41 17.92
C LYS A 74 -3.80 -22.09 17.67
N LYS A 75 -3.38 -22.89 18.65
CA LYS A 75 -2.11 -23.64 18.59
C LYS A 75 -2.08 -24.51 17.32
N GLY A 76 -0.98 -24.41 16.57
CA GLY A 76 -0.76 -25.18 15.34
C GLY A 76 -1.02 -24.40 14.05
N GLU A 77 -1.68 -23.24 14.13
CA GLU A 77 -1.90 -22.39 12.96
C GLU A 77 -0.87 -21.26 12.85
N THR A 78 -0.36 -21.08 11.64
CA THR A 78 0.56 -20.00 11.29
C THR A 78 0.06 -19.26 10.08
N PHE A 79 0.19 -17.94 10.09
CA PHE A 79 -0.19 -17.07 8.99
C PHE A 79 1.03 -16.33 8.46
N LYS A 80 1.19 -16.36 7.14
CA LYS A 80 2.14 -15.52 6.41
C LYS A 80 1.36 -14.66 5.43
N PHE A 81 1.63 -13.37 5.43
CA PHE A 81 0.95 -12.45 4.53
C PHE A 81 1.37 -12.74 3.08
N PRO A 82 0.43 -12.99 2.16
CA PRO A 82 0.76 -13.30 0.78
C PRO A 82 1.25 -12.06 0.02
N ASP A 83 2.14 -12.26 -0.95
CA ASP A 83 2.62 -11.19 -1.82
C ASP A 83 1.69 -11.05 -3.04
N ILE A 84 0.70 -10.16 -2.92
CA ILE A 84 -0.40 -9.99 -3.91
C ILE A 84 0.01 -9.07 -5.08
N CYS A 85 1.08 -8.27 -4.93
CA CYS A 85 1.40 -7.19 -5.87
C CYS A 85 2.44 -7.55 -6.94
N GLU A 86 3.03 -8.75 -6.91
CA GLU A 86 4.18 -9.09 -7.77
C GLU A 86 3.84 -9.03 -9.27
N GLU A 87 2.66 -9.51 -9.67
CA GLU A 87 2.26 -9.53 -11.08
C GLU A 87 2.04 -8.13 -11.66
N LYS A 88 1.45 -7.23 -10.86
CA LYS A 88 1.26 -5.83 -11.26
C LYS A 88 2.60 -5.13 -11.38
N GLN A 89 3.49 -5.31 -10.41
CA GLN A 89 4.83 -4.72 -10.43
C GLN A 89 5.60 -5.13 -11.69
N LYS A 90 5.57 -6.42 -12.07
CA LYS A 90 6.24 -6.90 -13.30
C LYS A 90 5.69 -6.25 -14.58
N LYS A 91 4.37 -6.05 -14.66
CA LYS A 91 3.71 -5.38 -15.80
C LYS A 91 4.08 -3.90 -15.84
N ASP A 92 3.92 -3.21 -14.73
CA ASP A 92 4.23 -1.78 -14.59
C ASP A 92 5.70 -1.50 -14.91
N GLU A 93 6.63 -2.35 -14.45
CA GLU A 93 8.05 -2.25 -14.80
C GLU A 93 8.31 -2.42 -16.29
N SER A 94 7.61 -3.35 -16.95
CA SER A 94 7.77 -3.60 -18.38
C SER A 94 7.26 -2.42 -19.23
N ASP A 95 6.13 -1.83 -18.84
CA ASP A 95 5.54 -0.69 -19.54
C ASP A 95 6.34 0.58 -19.28
N PHE A 96 6.86 0.75 -18.05
CA PHE A 96 7.77 1.84 -17.70
C PHE A 96 9.07 1.77 -18.51
N LYS A 97 9.66 0.58 -18.69
CA LYS A 97 10.86 0.41 -19.52
C LYS A 97 10.61 0.77 -20.98
N LYS A 98 9.50 0.33 -21.57
CA LYS A 98 9.11 0.71 -22.95
C LYS A 98 8.93 2.21 -23.09
N ALA A 99 8.24 2.86 -22.14
CA ALA A 99 8.06 4.30 -22.14
C ALA A 99 9.40 5.05 -22.03
N GLN A 100 10.31 4.57 -21.18
CA GLN A 100 11.66 5.14 -21.07
C GLN A 100 12.48 4.97 -22.36
N GLU A 101 12.42 3.80 -23.00
CA GLU A 101 13.12 3.55 -24.26
C GLU A 101 12.58 4.45 -25.38
N GLN A 102 11.26 4.59 -25.51
CA GLN A 102 10.64 5.50 -26.47
C GLN A 102 11.04 6.97 -26.22
N ALA A 103 11.08 7.39 -24.95
CA ALA A 103 11.53 8.72 -24.56
C ALA A 103 13.02 8.94 -24.92
N LYS A 104 13.89 7.95 -24.69
CA LYS A 104 15.31 8.02 -25.08
C LYS A 104 15.49 8.11 -26.59
N VAL A 105 14.81 7.24 -27.35
CA VAL A 105 14.87 7.25 -28.82
C VAL A 105 14.39 8.58 -29.39
N SER A 106 13.27 9.11 -28.90
CA SER A 106 12.77 10.41 -29.36
C SER A 106 13.70 11.56 -28.99
N TYR A 107 14.32 11.53 -27.81
CA TYR A 107 15.33 12.51 -27.39
C TYR A 107 16.61 12.46 -28.24
N GLU A 108 17.11 11.25 -28.54
CA GLU A 108 18.27 11.05 -29.41
C GLU A 108 18.00 11.51 -30.85
N ALA A 109 16.81 11.18 -31.40
CA ALA A 109 16.36 11.66 -32.71
C ALA A 109 16.25 13.19 -32.76
N PHE A 110 15.69 13.81 -31.72
CA PHE A 110 15.62 15.26 -31.61
C PHE A 110 17.01 15.92 -31.53
N THR A 111 17.90 15.36 -30.71
CA THR A 111 19.25 15.90 -30.49
C THR A 111 20.12 15.78 -31.73
N SER A 112 20.05 14.63 -32.43
CA SER A 112 20.80 14.40 -33.67
C SER A 112 20.36 15.34 -34.80
N ARG A 113 19.05 15.59 -34.97
CA ARG A 113 18.52 16.55 -35.94
C ARG A 113 19.01 17.98 -35.70
N ASN A 114 19.17 18.38 -34.44
CA ASN A 114 19.53 19.76 -34.07
C ASN A 114 21.04 19.99 -33.83
N LYS A 115 21.89 18.97 -34.02
CA LYS A 115 23.34 19.03 -33.71
C LYS A 115 24.11 20.13 -34.45
N LYS A 116 23.69 20.50 -35.67
CA LYS A 116 24.36 21.52 -36.51
C LYS A 116 23.73 22.92 -36.41
N ARG A 117 22.69 23.11 -35.57
CA ARG A 117 21.90 24.36 -35.51
C ARG A 117 21.82 24.91 -34.07
N PRO A 118 22.95 25.33 -33.47
CA PRO A 118 22.93 25.93 -32.15
C PRO A 118 22.15 27.26 -32.16
N GLY A 119 21.28 27.46 -31.17
CA GLY A 119 20.56 28.74 -30.97
C GLY A 119 19.27 28.91 -31.76
N VAL A 120 18.88 27.97 -32.63
CA VAL A 120 17.59 28.01 -33.35
C VAL A 120 16.61 27.00 -32.73
N PRO A 121 15.38 27.41 -32.35
CA PRO A 121 14.39 26.46 -31.82
C PRO A 121 14.04 25.39 -32.86
N GLY A 122 14.02 24.11 -32.44
CA GLY A 122 13.85 22.95 -33.34
C GLY A 122 12.53 22.87 -34.11
N TRP A 123 11.54 23.70 -33.77
CA TRP A 123 10.25 23.79 -34.48
C TRP A 123 10.32 24.64 -35.77
N PHE A 124 11.27 25.58 -35.91
CA PHE A 124 11.47 26.39 -37.12
C PHE A 124 12.35 25.69 -38.17
N SER A 125 12.16 24.38 -38.33
CA SER A 125 12.84 23.56 -39.32
C SER A 125 11.96 23.37 -40.56
N PHE A 126 11.71 24.45 -41.29
CA PHE A 126 11.32 24.36 -42.71
C PHE A 126 12.50 23.84 -43.54
#